data_AF-A0A3D0T2L1-F1
#
_entry.id   AF-A0A3D0T2L1-F1
#
_cell.length_a   1.000
_cell.length_b   1.000
_cell.length_c   1.000
_cell.angle_alpha   90.00
_cell.angle_beta   90.00
_cell.angle_gamma   90.00
#
_symmetry.space_group_name_H-M   'P 1'
#
loop_
_entity.id
_entity.type
_entity.pdbx_description
1 polymer ?
#
loop_
_entity_poly.entity_id
_entity_poly.type
_entity_poly.pdbx_seq_one_letter_code
_entity_poly.pdbx_strand_id
1 'polypeptide(L)'
;ITEMDLALQAKLLRVLQEREVERLGGRKNIKLDVRVIATSNRDLRKAVERGEFREDLYYRLNVFPITWRPLSERPGDIVPLAEHLISRHAANQNLGTVKLSAAARNKLSQYTWPGNVRELENVVQRALILCEGGLVDSGDLMIDMAVHSEMEMQVEPDDNSKLGSELRQQEHQIILDTLALCNGKRKDVAEKLGISPRTLRYKLARMREDGIEVPA
;
A
#
# COMPACT_ATOMS: atom_id res chain seq x y z
N ILE A 1 5.96 14.40 8.10
CA ILE A 1 7.14 15.10 8.70
C ILE A 1 8.46 14.31 8.64
N THR A 2 8.43 12.98 8.64
CA THR A 2 9.62 12.11 8.65
C THR A 2 10.40 12.06 7.33
N GLU A 3 9.85 12.65 6.27
CA GLU A 3 10.47 12.69 4.94
C GLU A 3 11.12 14.06 4.66
N MET A 4 11.09 14.97 5.64
CA MET A 4 11.75 16.27 5.54
C MET A 4 13.26 16.09 5.72
N ASP A 5 14.05 16.84 4.94
CA ASP A 5 15.49 16.88 5.13
C ASP A 5 15.90 17.48 6.50
N LEU A 6 17.11 17.18 6.96
CA LEU A 6 17.60 17.63 8.27
C LEU A 6 17.68 19.16 8.37
N ALA A 7 17.93 19.85 7.25
CA ALA A 7 18.00 21.31 7.21
C ALA A 7 16.63 21.96 7.45
N LEU A 8 15.56 21.43 6.85
CA LEU A 8 14.21 21.92 7.08
C LEU A 8 13.70 21.53 8.46
N GLN A 9 14.11 20.37 9.00
CA GLN A 9 13.82 20.00 10.39
C GLN A 9 14.39 21.05 11.38
N ALA A 10 15.62 21.51 11.18
CA ALA A 10 16.23 22.57 12.01
C ALA A 10 15.47 23.90 11.91
N LYS A 11 15.03 24.28 10.71
CA LYS A 11 14.20 25.49 10.51
C LYS A 11 12.86 25.35 11.24
N LEU A 12 12.19 24.21 11.12
CA LEU A 12 10.93 23.96 11.81
C LEU A 12 11.10 24.03 13.32
N LEU A 13 12.17 23.45 13.88
CA LEU A 13 12.48 23.54 15.29
C LEU A 13 12.60 25.00 15.75
N ARG A 14 13.32 25.84 15.00
CA ARG A 14 13.46 27.26 15.31
C ARG A 14 12.09 27.96 15.34
N VAL A 15 11.22 27.68 14.38
CA VAL A 15 9.85 28.22 14.35
C VAL A 15 9.04 27.77 15.57
N LEU A 16 9.15 26.50 15.97
CA LEU A 16 8.44 25.96 17.14
C LEU A 16 8.94 26.52 18.48
N GLN A 17 10.22 26.92 18.53
CA GLN A 17 10.85 27.49 19.72
C GLN A 17 10.61 29.00 19.82
N GLU A 18 10.97 29.75 18.77
CA GLU A 18 10.93 31.21 18.73
C GLU A 18 9.53 31.76 18.43
N ARG A 19 8.64 30.95 17.83
CA ARG A 19 7.33 31.39 17.30
C ARG A 19 7.45 32.55 16.32
N GLU A 20 8.53 32.56 15.54
CA GLU A 20 8.82 33.58 14.54
C GLU A 20 9.27 32.90 13.23
N VAL A 21 8.99 33.56 12.11
CA VAL A 21 9.50 33.16 10.79
C VAL A 21 10.11 34.33 10.04
N GLU A 22 11.10 34.02 9.23
CA GLU A 22 11.67 34.92 8.23
C GLU A 22 11.17 34.50 6.83
N ARG A 23 10.81 35.49 5.99
CA ARG A 23 10.48 35.22 4.59
C ARG A 23 11.75 34.87 3.82
N LEU A 24 11.64 34.08 2.76
CA LEU A 24 12.74 33.85 1.83
C LEU A 24 13.24 35.19 1.27
N GLY A 25 14.52 35.50 1.48
CA GLY A 25 15.14 36.77 1.06
C GLY A 25 14.82 37.98 1.94
N GLY A 26 13.98 37.84 2.96
CA GLY A 26 13.69 38.88 3.96
C GLY A 26 14.49 38.67 5.24
N ARG A 27 14.78 39.76 5.96
CA ARG A 27 15.42 39.72 7.30
C ARG A 27 14.45 40.09 8.43
N LYS A 28 13.19 40.33 8.09
CA LYS A 28 12.17 40.74 9.06
C LYS A 28 11.54 39.51 9.69
N ASN A 29 11.67 39.38 11.01
CA ASN A 29 10.96 38.37 11.78
C ASN A 29 9.47 38.69 11.84
N ILE A 30 8.65 37.66 11.66
CA ILE A 30 7.19 37.73 11.73
C ILE A 30 6.76 36.81 12.87
N LYS A 31 6.15 37.38 13.91
CA LYS A 31 5.57 36.61 15.02
C LYS A 31 4.40 35.76 14.54
N LEU A 32 4.32 34.55 15.08
CA LEU A 32 3.30 33.57 14.78
C LEU A 32 2.57 33.16 16.06
N ASP A 33 1.26 33.00 15.92
CA ASP A 33 0.44 32.26 16.88
C ASP A 33 -0.23 31.12 16.12
N VAL A 34 0.32 29.91 16.29
CA VAL A 34 -0.07 28.74 15.50
C VAL A 34 -0.19 27.52 16.39
N ARG A 35 -1.19 26.69 16.12
CA ARG A 35 -1.32 25.34 16.65
C ARG A 35 -0.75 24.36 15.64
N VAL A 36 0.30 23.64 16.03
CA VAL A 36 0.96 22.68 15.14
C VAL A 36 0.36 21.29 15.34
N ILE A 37 -0.07 20.68 14.23
CA ILE A 37 -0.49 19.29 14.16
C ILE A 37 0.43 18.62 13.14
N ALA A 38 1.10 17.55 13.56
CA ALA A 38 2.03 16.81 12.71
C ALA A 38 1.56 15.37 12.56
N THR A 39 1.75 14.81 11.37
CA THR A 39 1.45 13.41 11.06
C THR A 39 2.67 12.75 10.40
N SER A 40 2.84 11.47 10.68
CA SER A 40 3.83 10.60 10.04
C SER A 40 3.25 9.20 9.88
N ASN A 41 3.62 8.54 8.78
CA ASN A 41 3.37 7.13 8.51
C ASN A 41 4.54 6.23 8.95
N ARG A 42 5.59 6.79 9.56
CA ARG A 42 6.77 6.05 10.05
C ARG A 42 6.89 6.19 11.56
N ASP A 43 7.54 5.21 12.18
CA ASP A 43 7.91 5.32 13.60
C ASP A 43 8.99 6.40 13.77
N LEU A 44 8.60 7.50 14.42
CA LEU A 44 9.48 8.63 14.68
C LEU A 44 10.67 8.27 15.57
N ARG A 45 10.52 7.34 16.54
CA ARG A 45 11.64 6.95 17.40
C ARG A 45 12.70 6.21 16.60
N LYS A 46 12.29 5.26 15.76
CA LYS A 46 13.21 4.56 14.84
C LYS A 46 13.88 5.51 13.86
N ALA A 47 13.17 6.53 13.38
CA ALA A 47 13.76 7.54 12.51
C ALA A 47 14.83 8.39 13.22
N VAL A 48 14.67 8.66 14.52
CA VAL A 48 15.69 9.32 15.35
C VAL A 48 16.90 8.41 15.54
N GLU A 49 16.69 7.14 15.87
CA GLU A 49 17.76 6.15 16.04
C GLU A 49 18.61 5.97 14.77
N ARG A 50 17.98 6.06 13.58
CA ARG A 50 18.67 6.02 12.28
C ARG A 50 19.32 7.34 11.85
N GLY A 51 19.15 8.42 12.63
CA GLY A 51 19.67 9.75 12.27
C GLY A 51 18.92 10.45 11.12
N GLU A 52 17.78 9.90 10.69
CA GLU A 52 16.91 10.50 9.66
C GLU A 52 16.07 11.65 10.22
N PHE A 53 15.86 11.65 11.54
CA PHE A 53 15.06 12.64 12.24
C PHE A 53 15.78 13.17 13.47
N ARG A 54 15.69 14.48 13.71
CA ARG A 54 16.35 15.08 14.87
C ARG A 54 15.58 14.80 16.16
N GLU A 55 16.34 14.43 17.20
CA GLU A 55 15.80 14.16 18.53
C GLU A 55 15.15 15.40 19.18
N ASP A 56 15.77 16.57 19.03
CA ASP A 56 15.24 17.84 19.55
C ASP A 56 13.86 18.20 18.97
N LEU A 57 13.66 17.97 17.67
CA LEU A 57 12.38 18.15 17.00
C LEU A 57 11.36 17.09 17.42
N TYR A 58 11.79 15.84 17.64
CA TYR A 58 10.93 14.76 18.11
C TYR A 58 10.26 15.13 19.43
N TYR A 59 11.02 15.56 20.42
CA TYR A 59 10.45 15.94 21.72
C TYR A 59 9.55 17.17 21.65
N ARG A 60 9.77 18.08 20.69
CA ARG A 60 8.92 19.26 20.52
C ARG A 60 7.59 18.97 19.83
N LEU A 61 7.55 17.95 18.96
CA LEU A 61 6.33 17.54 18.25
C LEU A 61 5.54 16.47 19.01
N ASN A 62 6.24 15.55 19.68
CA ASN A 62 5.63 14.41 20.37
C ASN A 62 5.12 14.76 21.78
N VAL A 63 4.39 15.87 21.91
CA VAL A 63 3.83 16.34 23.19
C VAL A 63 2.57 15.55 23.56
N PHE A 64 1.69 15.32 22.58
CA PHE A 64 0.46 14.56 22.76
C PHE A 64 0.31 13.58 21.59
N PRO A 65 0.89 12.36 21.68
CA PRO A 65 0.80 11.38 20.62
C PRO A 65 -0.63 10.84 20.49
N ILE A 66 -1.15 10.87 19.26
CA ILE A 66 -2.37 10.17 18.89
C ILE A 66 -1.99 9.10 17.89
N THR A 67 -2.19 7.84 18.25
CA THR A 67 -1.95 6.69 17.37
C THR A 67 -3.26 6.30 16.68
N TRP A 68 -3.19 6.06 15.38
CA TRP A 68 -4.34 5.63 14.59
C TRP A 68 -4.24 4.13 14.32
N ARG A 69 -5.30 3.38 14.64
CA ARG A 69 -5.32 1.94 14.39
C ARG A 69 -5.56 1.65 12.90
N PRO A 70 -4.83 0.70 12.30
CA PRO A 70 -5.11 0.26 10.94
C PRO A 70 -6.55 -0.27 10.83
N LEU A 71 -7.08 -0.35 9.61
CA LEU A 71 -8.45 -0.82 9.40
C LEU A 71 -8.63 -2.29 9.84
N SER A 72 -7.58 -3.10 9.71
CA SER A 72 -7.50 -4.49 10.16
C SER A 72 -7.79 -4.69 11.65
N GLU A 73 -7.45 -3.72 12.50
CA GLU A 73 -7.67 -3.77 13.96
C GLU A 73 -9.07 -3.30 14.39
N ARG A 74 -9.93 -2.91 13.44
CA ARG A 74 -11.29 -2.40 13.69
C ARG A 74 -12.30 -2.93 12.67
N PRO A 75 -12.52 -4.27 12.65
CA PRO A 75 -13.37 -4.89 11.64
C PRO A 75 -14.82 -4.39 11.65
N GLY A 76 -15.33 -3.98 12.81
CA GLY A 76 -16.68 -3.41 12.94
C GLY A 76 -16.91 -2.12 12.15
N ASP A 77 -15.84 -1.39 11.80
CA ASP A 77 -15.94 -0.14 11.05
C ASP A 77 -15.94 -0.36 9.53
N ILE A 78 -15.54 -1.54 9.04
CA ILE A 78 -15.32 -1.79 7.61
C ILE A 78 -16.61 -1.60 6.80
N VAL A 79 -17.69 -2.26 7.20
CA VAL A 79 -18.96 -2.22 6.46
C VAL A 79 -19.60 -0.82 6.52
N PRO A 80 -19.73 -0.16 7.68
CA PRO A 80 -20.24 1.22 7.75
C PRO A 80 -19.40 2.21 6.93
N LEU A 81 -18.07 2.08 6.96
CA LEU A 81 -17.19 2.91 6.13
C LEU A 81 -17.41 2.66 4.64
N ALA A 82 -17.55 1.39 4.22
CA ALA A 82 -17.81 1.04 2.83
C ALA A 82 -19.14 1.62 2.35
N GLU A 83 -20.21 1.52 3.14
CA GLU A 83 -21.53 2.10 2.84
C GLU A 83 -21.47 3.63 2.71
N HIS A 84 -20.73 4.29 3.61
CA HIS A 84 -20.52 5.73 3.54
C HIS A 84 -19.74 6.13 2.27
N LEU A 85 -18.67 5.43 1.93
CA LEU A 85 -17.87 5.66 0.73
C LEU A 85 -18.68 5.44 -0.54
N ILE A 86 -19.51 4.39 -0.58
CA ILE A 86 -20.43 4.10 -1.69
C ILE A 86 -21.41 5.27 -1.88
N SER A 87 -22.07 5.69 -0.80
CA SER A 87 -23.03 6.79 -0.84
C SER A 87 -22.39 8.08 -1.35
N ARG A 88 -21.17 8.39 -0.86
CA ARG A 88 -20.40 9.56 -1.29
C ARG A 88 -20.02 9.52 -2.76
N HIS A 89 -19.49 8.40 -3.23
CA HIS A 89 -19.00 8.27 -4.61
C HIS A 89 -20.13 8.10 -5.62
N ALA A 90 -21.24 7.44 -5.25
CA ALA A 90 -22.43 7.32 -6.08
C ALA A 90 -23.10 8.69 -6.29
N ALA A 91 -23.16 9.53 -5.25
CA ALA A 91 -23.65 10.90 -5.35
C ALA A 91 -22.78 11.75 -6.30
N ASN A 92 -21.46 11.64 -6.21
CA ASN A 92 -20.54 12.38 -7.08
C ASN A 92 -20.62 11.98 -8.56
N GLN A 93 -21.05 10.74 -8.84
CA GLN A 93 -21.14 10.21 -10.21
C GLN A 93 -22.58 10.17 -10.75
N ASN A 94 -23.58 10.65 -10.00
CA ASN A 94 -25.01 10.57 -10.34
C ASN A 94 -25.52 9.12 -10.57
N LEU A 95 -24.94 8.13 -9.89
CA LEU A 95 -25.32 6.70 -10.04
C LEU A 95 -26.60 6.30 -9.28
N GLY A 96 -27.30 7.24 -8.65
CA GLY A 96 -28.46 6.94 -7.81
C GLY A 96 -28.07 6.22 -6.50
N THR A 97 -29.01 5.49 -5.91
CA THR A 97 -28.77 4.78 -4.65
C THR A 97 -28.11 3.43 -4.93
N VAL A 98 -26.84 3.30 -4.56
CA VAL A 98 -26.11 2.03 -4.65
C VAL A 98 -26.03 1.36 -3.28
N LYS A 99 -26.27 0.05 -3.21
CA LYS A 99 -26.23 -0.74 -1.97
C LYS A 99 -25.25 -1.91 -2.05
N LEU A 100 -24.73 -2.33 -0.90
CA LEU A 100 -23.97 -3.58 -0.77
C LEU A 100 -24.90 -4.78 -0.57
N SER A 101 -24.69 -5.84 -1.35
CA SER A 101 -25.30 -7.15 -1.11
C SER A 101 -24.81 -7.77 0.22
N ALA A 102 -25.54 -8.74 0.76
CA ALA A 102 -25.09 -9.46 1.96
C ALA A 102 -23.77 -10.22 1.72
N ALA A 103 -23.59 -10.79 0.53
CA ALA A 103 -22.35 -11.46 0.15
C ALA A 103 -21.18 -10.47 0.06
N ALA A 104 -21.41 -9.27 -0.47
CA ALA A 104 -20.41 -8.20 -0.52
C ALA A 104 -19.97 -7.76 0.88
N ARG A 105 -20.91 -7.55 1.81
CA ARG A 105 -20.61 -7.21 3.21
C ARG A 105 -19.77 -8.27 3.91
N ASN A 106 -20.11 -9.55 3.70
CA ASN A 106 -19.36 -10.67 4.26
C ASN A 106 -17.94 -10.71 3.70
N LYS A 107 -17.77 -10.54 2.38
CA LYS A 107 -16.45 -10.51 1.73
C LYS A 107 -15.57 -9.37 2.26
N LEU A 108 -16.13 -8.16 2.41
CA LEU A 108 -15.41 -7.02 3.01
C LEU A 108 -14.96 -7.31 4.44
N SER A 109 -15.78 -8.01 5.23
CA SER A 109 -15.51 -8.30 6.65
C SER A 109 -14.50 -9.41 6.86
N GLN A 110 -14.38 -10.34 5.90
CA GLN A 110 -13.44 -11.47 5.96
C GLN A 110 -12.04 -11.10 5.48
N TYR A 111 -11.90 -10.03 4.70
CA TYR A 111 -10.60 -9.59 4.22
C TYR A 111 -9.81 -8.86 5.33
N THR A 112 -8.52 -9.12 5.39
CA THR A 112 -7.65 -8.61 6.46
C THR A 112 -7.41 -7.11 6.38
N TRP A 113 -7.55 -6.49 5.19
CA TRP A 113 -7.19 -5.09 4.93
C TRP A 113 -5.76 -4.75 5.38
N PRO A 114 -4.74 -5.31 4.71
CA PRO A 114 -3.34 -4.98 5.01
C PRO A 114 -3.06 -3.49 4.77
N GLY A 115 -3.80 -2.84 3.88
CA GLY A 115 -3.74 -1.41 3.63
C GLY A 115 -4.56 -0.55 4.60
N ASN A 116 -4.43 0.77 4.42
CA ASN A 116 -5.29 1.74 5.10
C ASN A 116 -6.67 1.83 4.43
N VAL A 117 -7.57 2.65 4.99
CA VAL A 117 -8.90 2.97 4.43
C VAL A 117 -8.87 3.37 2.94
N ARG A 118 -7.72 3.82 2.41
CA ARG A 118 -7.52 4.06 0.98
C ARG A 118 -7.70 2.81 0.12
N GLU A 119 -7.26 1.65 0.59
CA GLU A 119 -7.47 0.37 -0.11
C GLU A 119 -8.97 0.08 -0.23
N LEU A 120 -9.71 0.24 0.87
CA LEU A 120 -11.17 0.11 0.89
C LEU A 120 -11.84 1.08 -0.09
N GLU A 121 -11.40 2.33 -0.10
CA GLU A 121 -11.91 3.34 -1.03
C GLU A 121 -11.66 2.95 -2.50
N ASN A 122 -10.47 2.47 -2.84
CA ASN A 122 -10.14 2.02 -4.20
C ASN A 122 -10.97 0.79 -4.61
N VAL A 123 -11.20 -0.16 -3.70
CA VAL A 123 -12.07 -1.32 -3.94
C VAL A 123 -13.50 -0.85 -4.20
N VAL A 124 -14.03 0.04 -3.36
CA VAL A 124 -15.38 0.60 -3.50
C VAL A 124 -15.53 1.35 -4.83
N GLN A 125 -14.58 2.22 -5.18
CA GLN A 125 -14.63 2.96 -6.45
C GLN A 125 -14.65 2.04 -7.67
N ARG A 126 -13.81 0.99 -7.68
CA ARG A 126 -13.82 0.00 -8.76
C ARG A 126 -15.13 -0.78 -8.80
N ALA A 127 -15.66 -1.18 -7.65
CA ALA A 127 -16.92 -1.88 -7.57
C ALA A 127 -18.09 -1.02 -8.10
N LEU A 128 -18.07 0.30 -7.89
CA LEU A 128 -19.07 1.22 -8.46
C LEU A 128 -19.01 1.34 -9.98
N ILE A 129 -17.85 1.12 -10.59
CA ILE A 129 -17.70 1.11 -12.06
C ILE A 129 -18.24 -0.20 -12.64
N LEU A 130 -18.06 -1.31 -11.92
CA LEU A 130 -18.46 -2.64 -12.35
C LEU A 130 -19.92 -2.97 -12.04
N CYS A 131 -20.49 -2.34 -11.00
CA CYS A 131 -21.82 -2.70 -10.54
C CYS A 131 -22.88 -2.33 -11.58
N GLU A 132 -23.76 -3.29 -11.86
CA GLU A 132 -24.93 -3.09 -12.70
C GLU A 132 -26.18 -3.01 -11.81
N GLY A 133 -27.09 -2.08 -12.09
CA GLY A 133 -28.38 -2.01 -11.39
C GLY A 133 -28.35 -1.51 -9.94
N GLY A 134 -27.27 -0.84 -9.51
CA GLY A 134 -27.20 -0.18 -8.19
C GLY A 134 -27.04 -1.15 -7.00
N LEU A 135 -26.60 -2.38 -7.26
CA LEU A 135 -26.24 -3.35 -6.23
C LEU A 135 -24.81 -3.82 -6.46
N VAL A 136 -23.94 -3.59 -5.48
CA VAL A 136 -22.57 -4.09 -5.47
C VAL A 136 -22.57 -5.49 -4.84
N ASP A 137 -22.18 -6.50 -5.61
CA ASP A 137 -22.06 -7.88 -5.15
C ASP A 137 -20.61 -8.30 -4.86
N SER A 138 -20.43 -9.50 -4.30
CA SER A 138 -19.13 -10.04 -3.93
C SER A 138 -18.14 -10.19 -5.11
N GLY A 139 -18.66 -10.34 -6.34
CA GLY A 139 -17.86 -10.41 -7.57
C GLY A 139 -17.28 -9.07 -8.00
N ASP A 140 -17.98 -7.96 -7.73
CA ASP A 140 -17.54 -6.61 -8.09
C ASP A 140 -16.42 -6.12 -7.16
N LEU A 141 -16.38 -6.68 -5.94
CA LEU A 141 -15.33 -6.47 -4.95
C LEU A 141 -14.07 -7.26 -5.33
N MET A 142 -13.30 -6.67 -6.25
CA MET A 142 -12.01 -7.18 -6.75
C MET A 142 -10.87 -7.00 -5.72
N ILE A 143 -11.05 -7.61 -4.55
CA ILE A 143 -10.14 -7.52 -3.39
C ILE A 143 -8.90 -8.41 -3.59
N ASP A 144 -9.06 -9.59 -4.18
CA ASP A 144 -7.97 -10.57 -4.37
C ASP A 144 -6.89 -10.11 -5.37
N MET A 145 -7.23 -9.18 -6.27
CA MET A 145 -6.25 -8.62 -7.23
C MET A 145 -5.31 -7.57 -6.60
N ALA A 146 -5.70 -6.94 -5.48
CA ALA A 146 -4.86 -5.95 -4.80
C ALA A 146 -3.69 -6.62 -4.06
N VAL A 147 -3.91 -7.84 -3.54
CA VAL A 147 -2.93 -8.62 -2.78
C VAL A 147 -1.71 -9.01 -3.64
N HIS A 148 -1.87 -9.10 -4.96
CA HIS A 148 -0.76 -9.39 -5.88
C HIS A 148 0.14 -8.20 -6.19
N SER A 149 -0.17 -6.99 -5.71
CA SER A 149 0.70 -5.82 -5.88
C SER A 149 1.61 -5.55 -4.68
N GLU A 150 1.30 -6.09 -3.50
CA GLU A 150 2.00 -5.72 -2.24
C GLU A 150 2.55 -6.94 -1.47
N MET A 151 2.15 -8.18 -1.80
CA MET A 151 2.66 -9.40 -1.13
C MET A 151 4.01 -9.92 -1.68
N GLU A 152 4.80 -9.11 -2.39
CA GLU A 152 6.13 -9.50 -2.89
C GLU A 152 7.30 -8.80 -2.18
N MET A 153 7.11 -8.15 -1.03
CA MET A 153 8.23 -7.64 -0.23
C MET A 153 8.11 -8.00 1.24
N GLN A 154 8.73 -9.14 1.59
CA GLN A 154 9.60 -9.39 2.76
C GLN A 154 9.60 -10.89 3.08
N VAL A 155 10.31 -11.66 2.24
CA VAL A 155 10.92 -12.90 2.73
C VAL A 155 12.41 -12.55 2.86
N GLU A 156 12.79 -12.07 4.05
CA GLU A 156 14.18 -12.16 4.49
C GLU A 156 14.66 -13.60 4.25
N PRO A 157 15.87 -13.82 3.73
CA PRO A 157 16.37 -15.17 3.53
C PRO A 157 16.67 -15.74 4.91
N ASP A 158 15.69 -16.40 5.52
CA ASP A 158 15.98 -17.32 6.60
C ASP A 158 16.72 -18.50 5.98
N ASP A 159 18.04 -18.48 6.17
CA ASP A 159 19.05 -19.38 5.61
C ASP A 159 18.96 -20.79 6.24
N ASN A 160 17.75 -21.34 6.34
CA ASN A 160 17.54 -22.64 6.94
C ASN A 160 16.30 -23.39 6.44
N SER A 161 16.17 -23.58 5.12
CA SER A 161 15.50 -24.80 4.63
C SER A 161 15.98 -25.21 3.23
N LYS A 162 16.57 -26.41 3.14
CA LYS A 162 16.78 -27.13 1.87
C LYS A 162 15.48 -27.22 1.04
N LEU A 163 14.34 -27.21 1.71
CA LEU A 163 13.00 -27.21 1.12
C LEU A 163 12.68 -25.93 0.32
N GLY A 164 13.12 -24.76 0.81
CA GLY A 164 12.90 -23.48 0.12
C GLY A 164 13.68 -23.37 -1.18
N SER A 165 14.90 -23.91 -1.22
CA SER A 165 15.69 -24.01 -2.45
C SER A 165 15.13 -25.04 -3.43
N GLU A 166 14.64 -26.18 -2.94
CA GLU A 166 14.02 -27.22 -3.77
C GLU A 166 12.74 -26.73 -4.45
N LEU A 167 11.88 -26.02 -3.72
CA LEU A 167 10.65 -25.46 -4.29
C LEU A 167 10.92 -24.41 -5.36
N ARG A 168 11.94 -23.56 -5.17
CA ARG A 168 12.35 -22.57 -6.20
C ARG A 168 12.90 -23.26 -7.45
N GLN A 169 13.72 -24.30 -7.29
CA GLN A 169 14.24 -25.07 -8.42
C GLN A 169 13.12 -25.77 -9.19
N GLN A 170 12.16 -26.36 -8.48
CA GLN A 170 11.02 -27.02 -9.09
C GLN A 170 10.12 -26.01 -9.83
N GLU A 171 9.89 -24.83 -9.27
CA GLU A 171 9.15 -23.75 -9.93
C GLU A 171 9.86 -23.29 -11.21
N HIS A 172 11.17 -23.07 -11.14
CA HIS A 172 11.98 -22.69 -12.31
C HIS A 172 11.92 -23.75 -13.41
N GLN A 173 11.98 -25.04 -13.03
CA GLN A 173 11.89 -26.15 -13.99
C GLN A 173 10.53 -26.18 -14.68
N ILE A 174 9.43 -26.03 -13.95
CA ILE A 174 8.08 -26.01 -14.51
C ILE A 174 7.94 -24.86 -15.54
N ILE A 175 8.50 -23.68 -15.24
CA ILE A 175 8.47 -22.53 -16.16
C ILE A 175 9.26 -22.83 -17.44
N LEU A 176 10.46 -23.43 -17.33
CA LEU A 176 11.29 -23.81 -18.47
C LEU A 176 10.64 -24.89 -19.34
N ASP A 177 10.08 -25.93 -18.72
CA ASP A 177 9.36 -26.99 -19.42
C ASP A 177 8.15 -26.43 -20.17
N THR A 178 7.42 -25.50 -19.56
CA THR A 178 6.27 -24.85 -20.18
C THR A 178 6.69 -23.92 -21.33
N LEU A 179 7.83 -23.23 -21.21
CA LEU A 179 8.42 -22.43 -22.30
C LEU A 179 8.82 -23.29 -23.50
N ALA A 180 9.41 -24.46 -23.25
CA ALA A 180 9.77 -25.41 -24.29
C ALA A 180 8.53 -25.96 -25.00
N LEU A 181 7.48 -26.31 -24.25
CA LEU A 181 6.21 -26.78 -24.81
C LEU A 181 5.46 -25.73 -25.66
N CYS A 182 5.66 -24.44 -25.35
CA CYS A 182 4.98 -23.34 -26.02
C CYS A 182 5.87 -22.59 -27.04
N ASN A 183 7.02 -23.16 -27.44
CA ASN A 183 7.97 -22.55 -28.39
C ASN A 183 8.30 -21.07 -28.09
N GLY A 184 8.49 -20.72 -26.81
CA GLY A 184 8.83 -19.34 -26.39
C GLY A 184 7.68 -18.32 -26.45
N LYS A 185 6.45 -18.74 -26.80
CA LYS A 185 5.28 -17.84 -26.79
C LYS A 185 4.84 -17.52 -25.36
N ARG A 186 5.34 -16.41 -24.83
CA ARG A 186 5.13 -15.97 -23.44
C ARG A 186 3.66 -15.75 -23.05
N LYS A 187 2.77 -15.45 -24.00
CA LYS A 187 1.33 -15.31 -23.73
C LYS A 187 0.71 -16.67 -23.39
N ASP A 188 0.95 -17.65 -24.25
CA ASP A 188 0.44 -19.02 -24.12
C ASP A 188 1.00 -19.71 -22.86
N VAL A 189 2.26 -19.43 -22.51
CA VAL A 189 2.88 -19.89 -21.25
C VAL A 189 2.18 -19.30 -20.03
N ALA A 190 1.86 -18.00 -20.05
CA ALA A 190 1.18 -17.34 -18.94
C ALA A 190 -0.24 -17.90 -18.74
N GLU A 191 -0.98 -18.12 -19.82
CA GLU A 191 -2.31 -18.75 -19.78
C GLU A 191 -2.25 -20.19 -19.26
N LYS A 192 -1.28 -20.99 -19.72
CA LYS A 192 -1.13 -22.39 -19.31
C LYS A 192 -0.67 -22.56 -17.85
N LEU A 193 0.09 -21.59 -17.34
CA LEU A 193 0.49 -21.52 -15.93
C LEU A 193 -0.53 -20.84 -15.03
N GLY A 194 -1.62 -20.28 -15.59
CA GLY A 194 -2.65 -19.57 -14.82
C GLY A 194 -2.15 -18.26 -14.18
N ILE A 195 -1.09 -17.65 -14.74
CA ILE A 195 -0.49 -16.41 -14.22
C ILE A 195 -0.61 -15.27 -15.23
N SER A 196 -0.51 -14.02 -14.76
CA SER A 196 -0.52 -12.88 -15.68
C SER A 196 0.74 -12.86 -16.56
N PRO A 197 0.67 -12.35 -17.81
CA PRO A 197 1.86 -12.12 -18.65
C PRO A 197 2.89 -11.15 -18.05
N ARG A 198 2.50 -10.38 -17.03
CA ARG A 198 3.39 -9.50 -16.26
C ARG A 198 4.16 -10.29 -15.21
N THR A 199 3.49 -11.18 -14.48
CA THR A 199 4.09 -12.08 -13.48
C THR A 199 5.13 -12.99 -14.15
N LEU A 200 4.81 -13.55 -15.32
CA LEU A 200 5.76 -14.37 -16.07
C LEU A 200 7.03 -13.58 -16.45
N ARG A 201 6.88 -12.33 -16.91
CA ARG A 201 8.03 -11.46 -17.25
C ARG A 201 8.94 -11.19 -16.06
N TYR A 202 8.35 -10.93 -14.89
CA TYR A 202 9.11 -10.68 -13.67
C TYR A 202 9.87 -11.94 -13.21
N LYS A 203 9.21 -13.11 -13.21
CA LYS A 203 9.87 -14.38 -12.88
C LYS A 203 11.03 -14.69 -13.82
N LEU A 204 10.86 -14.46 -15.13
CA LEU A 204 11.94 -14.64 -16.11
C LEU A 204 13.11 -13.66 -15.92
N ALA A 205 12.85 -12.43 -15.47
CA ALA A 205 13.90 -11.48 -15.14
C ALA A 205 14.70 -11.94 -13.90
N ARG A 206 14.00 -12.39 -12.85
CA ARG A 206 14.63 -12.93 -11.65
C ARG A 206 15.46 -14.19 -11.93
N MET A 207 14.96 -15.10 -12.78
CA MET A 207 15.73 -16.27 -13.22
C MET A 207 17.03 -15.90 -13.95
N ARG A 208 17.04 -14.78 -14.69
CA ARG A 208 18.26 -14.26 -15.33
C ARG A 208 19.24 -13.65 -14.33
N GLU A 209 18.73 -12.97 -13.31
CA GLU A 209 19.54 -12.44 -12.20
C GLU A 209 20.17 -13.57 -11.37
N ASP A 210 19.44 -14.69 -11.22
CA ASP A 210 19.92 -15.93 -10.58
C ASP A 210 20.86 -16.77 -11.48
N GLY A 211 21.21 -16.29 -12.68
CA GLY A 211 22.17 -16.93 -13.59
C GLY A 211 21.62 -18.09 -14.44
N ILE A 212 20.30 -18.26 -14.51
CA ILE A 212 19.66 -19.34 -15.29
C ILE A 212 19.41 -18.85 -16.73
N GLU A 213 19.93 -19.59 -17.71
CA GLU A 213 19.70 -19.30 -19.13
C GLU A 213 18.24 -19.59 -19.51
N VAL A 214 17.51 -18.51 -19.82
CA VAL A 214 16.13 -18.58 -20.30
C VAL A 214 16.14 -18.62 -21.84
N PRO A 215 15.55 -19.65 -22.48
CA PRO A 215 15.41 -19.73 -23.93
C PRO A 215 14.65 -18.52 -24.49
N ALA A 216 15.09 -17.99 -25.64
CA ALA A 216 14.56 -16.78 -26.26
C ALA A 216 13.09 -16.92 -26.70
#